data_AF-A0A7X6ZTI8-F1
#
_entry.id   AF-A0A7X6ZTI8-F1
#
_cell.length_a   1.000
_cell.length_b   1.000
_cell.length_c   1.000
_cell.angle_alpha   90.00
_cell.angle_beta   90.00
_cell.angle_gamma   90.00
#
_symmetry.space_group_name_H-M   'P 1'
#
loop_
_entity.id
_entity.type
_entity.pdbx_description
1 polymer ?
#
loop_
_entity_poly.entity_id
_entity_poly.type
_entity_poly.pdbx_seq_one_letter_code
_entity_poly.pdbx_strand_id
1 'polypeptide(L)' 'KMIDSLNRIAVNRGQSLAQMALAWVLREGGVSSVLVGVSKVSQLEDNVRCINNTSFTEEELKKIDSIVFQD' A
#
# COMPACT_ATOMS: atom_id res chain seq x y z
N LYS A 1 -10.48 -5.51 -12.20
CA LYS A 1 -11.03 -6.23 -11.02
C LYS A 1 -10.04 -6.27 -9.87
N MET A 2 -8.88 -6.95 -9.96
CA MET A 2 -7.90 -7.00 -8.86
C MET A 2 -7.49 -5.61 -8.34
N ILE A 3 -7.06 -4.73 -9.25
CA ILE A 3 -6.68 -3.35 -8.93
C ILE A 3 -7.83 -2.59 -8.25
N ASP A 4 -9.06 -2.73 -8.75
CA ASP A 4 -10.24 -2.07 -8.18
C ASP A 4 -10.56 -2.58 -6.76
N SER A 5 -10.39 -3.89 -6.53
CA SER A 5 -10.57 -4.52 -5.22
C SER A 5 -9.53 -4.03 -4.21
N LEU A 6 -8.25 -3.97 -4.61
CA LEU A 6 -7.19 -3.41 -3.75
C LEU A 6 -7.42 -1.93 -3.46
N ASN A 7 -7.88 -1.15 -4.46
CA ASN A 7 -8.18 0.26 -4.27
C ASN A 7 -9.31 0.49 -3.25
N ARG A 8 -10.31 -0.39 -3.17
CA ARG A 8 -11.34 -0.32 -2.13
C ARG A 8 -10.76 -0.48 -0.73
N ILE A 9 -9.78 -1.37 -0.55
CA ILE A 9 -9.09 -1.54 0.74
C ILE A 9 -8.28 -0.27 1.05
N ALA A 10 -7.55 0.27 0.08
CA ALA A 10 -6.77 1.49 0.26
C ALA A 10 -7.64 2.67 0.69
N VAL A 11 -8.78 2.89 0.04
CA VAL A 11 -9.73 3.95 0.38
C VAL A 11 -10.27 3.78 1.81
N ASN A 12 -10.60 2.55 2.22
CA ASN A 12 -11.05 2.28 3.60
C ASN A 12 -9.96 2.57 4.65
N ARG A 13 -8.68 2.47 4.26
CA ARG A 13 -7.52 2.83 5.09
C ARG A 13 -7.19 4.32 5.07
N GLY A 14 -7.94 5.13 4.31
CA GLY A 14 -7.65 6.54 4.09
C GLY A 14 -6.38 6.79 3.26
N GLN A 15 -5.98 5.83 2.44
CA GLN A 15 -4.76 5.87 1.62
C GLN A 15 -5.09 5.79 0.14
N SER A 16 -4.24 6.37 -0.72
CA SER A 16 -4.22 6.03 -2.14
C SER A 16 -3.73 4.59 -2.33
N LEU A 17 -4.08 3.94 -3.44
CA LEU A 17 -3.56 2.60 -3.74
C LEU A 17 -2.03 2.56 -3.75
N ALA A 18 -1.39 3.62 -4.27
CA ALA A 18 0.06 3.75 -4.26
C ALA A 18 0.61 3.84 -2.83
N GLN A 19 0.01 4.66 -1.97
CA GLN A 19 0.38 4.75 -0.57
C GLN A 19 0.23 3.40 0.15
N MET A 20 -0.88 2.69 -0.07
CA MET A 20 -1.10 1.37 0.54
C MET A 20 -0.04 0.35 0.07
N ALA A 21 0.32 0.38 -1.22
CA ALA A 21 1.36 -0.51 -1.74
C ALA A 21 2.74 -0.22 -1.12
N LEU A 22 3.11 1.04 -0.95
CA LEU A 22 4.36 1.42 -0.27
C LEU A 22 4.35 1.04 1.21
N ALA A 23 3.23 1.29 1.90
CA ALA A 23 3.00 0.87 3.27
C ALA A 23 3.15 -0.66 3.43
N TRP A 24 2.63 -1.44 2.47
CA TRP A 24 2.74 -2.89 2.46
C TRP A 24 4.19 -3.37 2.41
N VAL A 25 5.04 -2.73 1.60
CA VAL A 25 6.47 -3.08 1.52
C VAL A 25 7.22 -2.73 2.82
N LEU A 26 6.80 -1.66 3.50
CA LEU A 26 7.45 -1.16 4.72
C LEU A 26 6.99 -1.87 6.01
N ARG A 27 5.93 -2.70 5.96
CA ARG A 27 5.15 -3.12 7.15
C ARG A 27 5.88 -3.95 8.21
N GLU A 28 6.88 -4.76 7.82
CA GLU A 28 7.46 -5.81 8.68
C GLU A 28 8.95 -5.60 9.00
N GLY A 29 9.52 -4.44 8.66
CA GLY A 29 10.92 -4.11 8.98
C GLY A 29 11.97 -5.00 8.29
N GLY A 30 11.57 -6.02 7.52
CA GLY A 30 12.45 -6.87 6.71
C GLY A 30 13.02 -6.17 5.48
N VAL A 31 12.53 -4.97 5.15
CA VAL A 31 12.99 -4.14 4.04
C VAL A 31 13.59 -2.85 4.59
N SER A 32 14.88 -2.61 4.32
CA SER A 32 15.58 -1.43 4.82
C SER A 32 15.13 -0.12 4.17
N SER A 33 14.69 -0.16 2.90
CA SER A 33 14.22 1.02 2.17
C SER A 33 13.41 0.63 0.93
N VAL A 34 12.53 1.55 0.50
CA VAL A 34 11.76 1.43 -0.74
C VAL A 34 12.22 2.50 -1.72
N LEU A 35 12.69 2.08 -2.89
CA LEU A 35 13.07 2.98 -3.97
C LEU A 35 11.84 3.34 -4.81
N VAL A 36 11.47 4.63 -4.83
CA VAL A 36 10.33 5.14 -5.58
C VAL A 36 10.77 5.99 -6.76
N GLY A 37 10.24 5.70 -7.95
CA GLY A 37 10.34 6.57 -9.12
C GLY A 37 9.17 7.55 -9.17
N VAL A 38 9.46 8.83 -9.38
CA VAL A 38 8.46 9.89 -9.50
C VAL A 38 8.78 10.77 -10.71
N SER A 39 7.75 11.22 -11.44
CA SER A 39 7.91 12.17 -12.55
C SER A 39 7.59 13.61 -12.13
N LYS A 40 6.98 13.80 -10.96
CA LYS A 40 6.65 15.10 -10.37
C LYS A 40 6.87 15.09 -8.86
N VAL A 41 7.28 16.23 -8.29
CA VAL A 41 7.52 16.39 -6.85
C VAL A 41 6.27 16.07 -6.01
N SER A 42 5.08 16.44 -6.49
CA SER A 42 3.83 16.15 -5.78
C SER A 42 3.56 14.65 -5.59
N GLN A 43 4.07 13.79 -6.47
CA GLN A 43 3.97 12.33 -6.30
C GLN A 43 4.89 11.84 -5.19
N LEU A 44 6.05 12.47 -5.01
CA LEU A 44 6.93 12.17 -3.89
C LEU A 44 6.25 12.53 -2.58
N GLU A 45 5.67 13.72 -2.50
CA GLU A 45 4.92 14.17 -1.31
C GLU A 45 3.74 13.24 -0.99
N ASP A 46 2.99 12.79 -2.00
CA ASP A 46 1.90 11.83 -1.81
C ASP A 46 2.42 10.46 -1.35
N ASN A 47 3.48 9.96 -1.98
CA ASN A 47 4.09 8.68 -1.62
C ASN A 47 4.62 8.68 -0.19
N VAL A 48 5.28 9.77 0.25
CA VAL A 48 5.82 9.88 1.61
C VAL A 48 4.72 9.79 2.67
N ARG A 49 3.48 10.24 2.39
CA ARG A 49 2.36 10.13 3.34
C ARG A 49 1.96 8.68 3.66
N CYS A 50 2.46 7.67 2.93
CA CYS A 50 2.24 6.26 3.28
C CYS A 50 2.74 5.92 4.70
N ILE A 51 3.78 6.62 5.19
CA ILE A 51 4.37 6.39 6.52
C ILE A 51 3.38 6.63 7.67
N ASN A 52 2.29 7.38 7.41
CA ASN A 52 1.27 7.68 8.42
C ASN A 52 0.43 6.45 8.77
N ASN A 53 0.41 5.41 7.92
CA ASN A 53 -0.34 4.18 8.16
C ASN A 53 0.33 2.98 7.46
N THR A 54 1.40 2.47 8.08
CA THR A 54 2.18 1.32 7.59
C THR A 54 1.75 -0.02 8.20
N SER A 55 0.93 0.01 9.25
CA SER A 55 0.46 -1.19 9.94
C SER A 55 -0.74 -1.78 9.24
N PHE A 56 -0.78 -3.11 9.14
CA PHE A 56 -1.93 -3.85 8.60
C PHE A 56 -2.48 -4.76 9.68
N THR A 57 -3.80 -4.82 9.77
CA THR A 57 -4.49 -5.83 10.56
C THR A 57 -4.44 -7.17 9.86
N GLU A 58 -4.56 -8.27 10.61
CA GLU A 58 -4.62 -9.61 10.03
C GLU A 58 -5.77 -9.77 9.03
N GLU A 59 -6.91 -9.11 9.27
CA GLU A 59 -8.04 -9.15 8.34
C GLU A 59 -7.72 -8.47 7.01
N GLU A 60 -7.01 -7.34 7.03
CA GLU A 60 -6.60 -6.65 5.81
C GLU A 60 -5.60 -7.48 5.03
N LEU A 61 -4.63 -8.10 5.71
CA LEU A 61 -3.66 -8.98 5.08
C LEU A 61 -4.36 -10.18 4.41
N LYS A 62 -5.27 -10.85 5.12
CA LYS A 62 -6.07 -11.95 4.55
C LYS A 62 -6.87 -11.51 3.33
N LYS A 63 -7.47 -10.31 3.36
CA LYS A 63 -8.20 -9.75 2.21
C LYS A 63 -7.26 -9.49 1.03
N ILE A 64 -6.10 -8.89 1.26
CA ILE A 64 -5.09 -8.64 0.21
C ILE A 64 -4.62 -9.96 -0.39
N ASP A 65 -4.27 -10.94 0.44
CA ASP A 65 -3.81 -12.26 -0.01
C ASP A 65 -4.89 -12.96 -0.84
N SER A 66 -6.16 -12.91 -0.41
CA SER A 66 -7.28 -13.49 -1.17
C SER A 66 -7.55 -12.81 -2.52
N ILE A 67 -7.07 -11.59 -2.73
CA ILE A 67 -7.19 -10.85 -3.99
C ILE A 67 -6.00 -11.14 -4.91
N VAL A 68 -4.80 -11.27 -4.35
CA VAL A 68 -3.54 -11.44 -5.09
C VAL A 68 -3.28 -12.89 -5.47
N PHE A 69 -3.63 -13.83 -4.59
CA PHE A 69 -3.37 -15.26 -4.78
C PHE A 69 -4.62 -16.03 -5.23
N GLN A 70 -5.48 -15.42 -6.06
CA GLN A 70 -6.53 -16.16 -6.75
C GLN A 70 -5.88 -16.98 -7.87
N ASP A 71 -5.93 -18.31 -7.77
CA ASP A 71 -5.63 -19.25 -8.85
C ASP A 71 -6.61 -19.10 -10.03
#